data_AF-A0A3M1C650-F1
#
_entry.id   AF-A0A3M1C650-F1
#
_cell.length_a   1.000
_cell.length_b   1.000
_cell.length_c   1.000
_cell.angle_alpha   90.00
_cell.angle_beta   90.00
_cell.angle_gamma   90.00
#
_symmetry.space_group_name_H-M   'P 1'
#
loop_
_entity.id
_entity.type
_entity.pdbx_description
1 polymer ?
#
loop_
_entity_poly.entity_id
_entity_poly.type
_entity_poly.pdbx_seq_one_letter_code
_entity_poly.pdbx_strand_id
1 'polypeptide(L)'
;MGVTVVDSKTTQQVLIASDETYVLAGTWKVDGIAANILATGINVVAQGKIFATDTVGLGIHSVTEAFDVLVSSSAEVWATYAAVQFSNQGGNLVNFGQLVSDATGDNTSFRAAVYGPGQTVIENHGVIANTHWRENSLSVYAIYLDNGSDNTVVNSGVISRDVFPGSGNDTFTNLGGTVTGTIKGGGGDDLYQIDGPGVTIFEYGNQGTDTVETGQSYTLGANVENLTLTGAADARGTTPLTVARART
;
A
#
# COMPACT_ATOMS: atom_id res chain seq x y z
N MET A 1 -16.37 28.41 3.64
CA MET A 1 -15.87 29.47 4.57
C MET A 1 -14.94 28.81 5.57
N GLY A 2 -13.73 29.35 5.73
CA GLY A 2 -12.82 29.21 6.88
C GLY A 2 -12.48 27.81 7.41
N VAL A 3 -11.33 27.26 7.03
CA VAL A 3 -10.61 26.28 7.86
C VAL A 3 -10.20 26.99 9.15
N THR A 4 -10.63 26.47 10.30
CA THR A 4 -10.11 26.91 11.60
C THR A 4 -8.86 26.08 11.88
N VAL A 5 -7.68 26.65 11.67
CA VAL A 5 -6.42 26.06 12.14
C VAL A 5 -6.34 26.32 13.65
N VAL A 6 -6.53 25.28 14.46
CA VAL A 6 -6.32 25.37 15.91
C VAL A 6 -4.84 25.09 16.18
N ASP A 7 -4.02 26.15 16.18
CA ASP A 7 -2.69 26.11 16.80
C ASP A 7 -2.87 26.12 18.32
N SER A 8 -2.93 24.93 18.92
CA SER A 8 -2.68 24.78 20.34
C SER A 8 -1.41 23.96 20.51
N LYS A 9 -0.41 24.54 21.17
CA LYS A 9 0.94 23.97 21.43
C LYS A 9 0.96 22.67 22.25
N THR A 10 -0.17 21.98 22.37
CA THR A 10 -0.32 20.74 23.15
C THR A 10 -1.13 19.66 22.44
N THR A 11 -1.79 19.94 21.30
CA THR A 11 -2.61 18.96 20.56
C THR A 11 -2.81 19.43 19.12
N GLN A 12 -2.05 18.89 18.17
CA GLN A 12 -2.18 19.20 16.74
C GLN A 12 -3.10 18.15 16.06
N GLN A 13 -4.41 18.35 16.16
CA GLN A 13 -5.37 17.65 15.30
C GLN A 13 -5.96 18.66 14.32
N VAL A 14 -5.82 18.39 13.02
CA VAL A 14 -6.55 19.15 11.99
C VAL A 14 -7.80 18.34 11.67
N LEU A 15 -8.90 18.67 12.34
CA LEU A 15 -10.20 18.10 12.02
C LEU A 15 -10.71 18.77 10.76
N ILE A 16 -10.83 18.00 9.68
CA ILE A 16 -11.45 18.44 8.44
C ILE A 16 -12.74 17.64 8.31
N ALA A 17 -13.87 18.25 8.62
CA ALA A 17 -15.19 17.65 8.47
C ALA A 17 -15.97 18.47 7.44
N SER A 18 -15.90 18.09 6.16
CA SER A 18 -16.79 18.59 5.12
C SER A 18 -16.80 17.64 3.92
N ASP A 19 -17.77 17.82 3.03
CA ASP A 19 -17.94 17.15 1.74
C ASP A 19 -17.05 17.74 0.61
N GLU A 20 -16.07 18.59 0.95
CA GLU A 20 -15.19 19.27 -0.02
C GLU A 20 -13.84 18.56 -0.22
N THR A 21 -13.20 18.80 -1.38
CA THR A 21 -11.82 18.36 -1.65
C THR A 21 -10.83 19.32 -1.02
N TYR A 22 -9.85 18.81 -0.27
CA TYR A 22 -8.83 19.64 0.38
C TYR A 22 -7.46 19.43 -0.22
N VAL A 23 -6.85 20.55 -0.64
CA VAL A 23 -5.50 20.57 -1.20
C VAL A 23 -4.51 21.01 -0.12
N LEU A 24 -3.63 20.10 0.30
CA LEU A 24 -2.49 20.43 1.16
C LEU A 24 -1.31 20.85 0.26
N ALA A 25 -1.22 22.16 0.01
CA ALA A 25 -0.10 22.77 -0.71
C ALA A 25 0.95 23.33 0.26
N GLY A 26 2.23 23.29 -0.11
CA GLY A 26 3.35 23.81 0.70
C GLY A 26 4.09 22.75 1.52
N THR A 27 4.96 23.18 2.45
CA THR A 27 5.63 22.29 3.41
C THR A 27 4.90 22.33 4.74
N TRP A 28 4.40 21.19 5.19
CA TRP A 28 3.75 21.03 6.49
C TRP A 28 4.66 20.22 7.40
N LYS A 29 5.04 20.81 8.55
CA LYS A 29 5.75 20.11 9.64
C LYS A 29 4.81 20.01 10.82
N VAL A 30 4.53 18.79 11.26
CA VAL A 30 3.69 18.56 12.43
C VAL A 30 4.55 17.94 13.53
N ASP A 31 4.81 18.73 14.57
CA ASP A 31 5.59 18.34 15.75
C ASP A 31 4.64 17.90 16.89
N GLY A 32 4.80 16.67 17.40
CA GLY A 32 4.01 16.11 18.51
C GLY A 32 3.07 14.95 18.14
N ILE A 33 2.31 14.45 19.13
CA ILE A 33 1.51 13.20 19.06
C ILE A 33 0.46 13.28 17.93
N ALA A 34 0.84 12.73 16.78
CA ALA A 34 0.05 12.46 15.58
C ALA A 34 -0.56 13.69 14.89
N ALA A 35 -0.10 13.93 13.65
CA ALA A 35 -0.79 14.75 12.66
C ALA A 35 -2.06 14.02 12.19
N ASN A 36 -3.02 13.82 13.07
CA ASN A 36 -4.28 13.23 12.63
C ASN A 36 -4.99 14.29 11.78
N ILE A 37 -4.88 14.17 10.46
CA ILE A 37 -5.85 14.75 9.55
C ILE A 37 -7.08 13.85 9.66
N LEU A 38 -7.92 14.11 10.67
CA LEU A 38 -9.19 13.41 10.80
C LEU A 38 -10.10 13.94 9.71
N ALA A 39 -10.28 13.12 8.68
CA ALA A 39 -11.09 13.43 7.52
C ALA A 39 -12.28 12.44 7.46
N THR A 40 -13.50 12.96 7.45
CA THR A 40 -14.74 12.18 7.26
C THR A 40 -15.29 12.46 5.87
N GLY A 41 -15.32 11.47 4.97
CA GLY A 41 -15.91 11.61 3.63
C GLY A 41 -15.17 12.53 2.65
N ILE A 42 -13.83 12.64 2.73
CA ILE A 42 -13.03 13.64 2.01
C ILE A 42 -12.06 13.01 0.99
N ASN A 43 -11.83 13.73 -0.11
CA ASN A 43 -10.65 13.58 -0.97
C ASN A 43 -9.50 14.45 -0.45
N VAL A 44 -8.45 13.86 0.12
CA VAL A 44 -7.23 14.59 0.51
C VAL A 44 -6.25 14.59 -0.66
N VAL A 45 -5.96 15.77 -1.21
CA VAL A 45 -4.97 15.92 -2.28
C VAL A 45 -3.69 16.54 -1.72
N ALA A 46 -2.64 15.74 -1.58
CA ALA A 46 -1.32 16.24 -1.22
C ALA A 46 -0.61 16.77 -2.48
N GLN A 47 -0.33 18.08 -2.54
CA GLN A 47 0.40 18.72 -3.65
C GLN A 47 1.76 19.31 -3.22
N GLY A 48 2.16 19.08 -1.97
CA GLY A 48 3.39 19.59 -1.37
C GLY A 48 4.15 18.55 -0.54
N LYS A 49 5.04 19.01 0.35
CA LYS A 49 5.80 18.13 1.27
C LYS A 49 5.10 18.05 2.62
N ILE A 50 4.81 16.84 3.09
CA ILE A 50 4.21 16.61 4.43
C ILE A 50 5.23 15.82 5.25
N PHE A 51 5.69 16.39 6.38
CA PHE A 51 6.62 15.74 7.31
C PHE A 51 5.94 15.55 8.67
N ALA A 52 5.79 14.30 9.10
CA ALA A 52 5.33 13.91 10.44
C ALA A 52 6.47 13.21 11.20
N THR A 53 7.01 13.85 12.24
CA THR A 53 8.22 13.40 12.95
C THR A 53 8.00 13.32 14.47
N ASP A 54 7.51 12.19 14.98
CA ASP A 54 7.59 11.85 16.41
C ASP A 54 7.43 10.33 16.65
N THR A 55 7.85 9.88 17.84
CA THR A 55 7.82 8.53 18.46
C THR A 55 6.47 7.80 18.47
N VAL A 56 5.40 8.39 17.92
CA VAL A 56 4.10 7.73 17.68
C VAL A 56 3.38 8.24 16.43
N GLY A 57 4.05 9.07 15.61
CA GLY A 57 3.42 9.91 14.58
C GLY A 57 2.99 9.16 13.32
N LEU A 58 1.70 8.93 13.20
CA LEU A 58 1.01 8.54 11.96
C LEU A 58 0.93 9.74 11.01
N GLY A 59 1.05 9.51 9.70
CA GLY A 59 0.82 10.50 8.65
C GLY A 59 -0.67 10.81 8.47
N ILE A 60 -1.18 10.77 7.23
CA ILE A 60 -2.62 11.01 6.98
C ILE A 60 -3.44 9.84 7.57
N HIS A 61 -4.40 10.08 8.47
CA HIS A 61 -5.13 9.01 9.17
C HIS A 61 -6.64 9.31 9.30
N SER A 62 -7.50 8.48 8.72
CA SER A 62 -8.96 8.49 9.02
C SER A 62 -9.29 7.49 10.11
N VAL A 63 -10.28 7.80 10.96
CA VAL A 63 -10.64 7.01 12.15
C VAL A 63 -12.08 6.48 12.12
N THR A 64 -12.96 6.99 11.25
CA THR A 64 -14.41 6.73 11.37
C THR A 64 -15.12 6.34 10.07
N GLU A 65 -14.61 6.72 8.90
CA GLU A 65 -15.24 6.47 7.60
C GLU A 65 -14.19 6.19 6.52
N ALA A 66 -14.62 5.50 5.45
CA ALA A 66 -13.79 5.32 4.26
C ALA A 66 -13.46 6.69 3.66
N PHE A 67 -12.23 6.85 3.17
CA PHE A 67 -11.81 8.11 2.55
C PHE A 67 -10.76 7.88 1.46
N ASP A 68 -10.63 8.86 0.58
CA ASP A 68 -9.75 8.77 -0.58
C ASP A 68 -8.56 9.72 -0.43
N VAL A 69 -7.37 9.24 -0.79
CA VAL A 69 -6.11 9.99 -0.76
C VAL A 69 -5.51 10.02 -2.15
N LEU A 70 -5.22 11.23 -2.65
CA LEU A 70 -4.46 11.44 -3.87
C LEU A 70 -3.13 12.13 -3.54
N VAL A 71 -2.03 11.51 -3.90
CA VAL A 71 -0.67 12.07 -3.77
C VAL A 71 -0.20 12.45 -5.16
N SER A 72 0.05 13.74 -5.39
CA SER A 72 0.49 14.22 -6.71
C SER A 72 1.93 13.80 -7.03
N SER A 73 2.31 13.88 -8.30
CA SER A 73 3.64 13.47 -8.79
C SER A 73 4.81 14.28 -8.22
N SER A 74 4.55 15.47 -7.68
CA SER A 74 5.56 16.31 -7.03
C SER A 74 5.51 16.24 -5.50
N ALA A 75 4.52 15.54 -4.94
CA ALA A 75 4.33 15.46 -3.50
C ALA A 75 5.28 14.45 -2.87
N GLU A 76 5.69 14.76 -1.64
CA GLU A 76 6.59 13.93 -0.84
C GLU A 76 6.02 13.88 0.60
N VAL A 77 5.51 12.72 1.02
CA VAL A 77 4.93 12.49 2.34
C VAL A 77 5.86 11.57 3.12
N TRP A 78 6.39 12.09 4.22
CA TRP A 78 7.29 11.39 5.12
C TRP A 78 6.65 11.26 6.50
N ALA A 79 6.64 10.05 7.02
CA ALA A 79 6.20 9.78 8.37
C ALA A 79 7.15 8.84 9.08
N THR A 80 7.28 9.01 10.39
CA THR A 80 8.05 8.06 11.20
C THR A 80 7.37 6.69 11.23
N TYR A 81 6.05 6.58 11.25
CA TYR A 81 5.37 5.27 11.33
C TYR A 81 4.76 4.84 9.99
N ALA A 82 3.67 5.50 9.58
CA ALA A 82 2.95 5.21 8.34
C ALA A 82 2.68 6.52 7.61
N ALA A 83 3.00 6.59 6.31
CA ALA A 83 2.78 7.80 5.52
C ALA A 83 1.27 8.10 5.32
N VAL A 84 0.45 7.06 5.17
CA VAL A 84 -1.01 7.11 5.19
C VAL A 84 -1.54 5.89 5.94
N GLN A 85 -2.65 6.05 6.64
CA GLN A 85 -3.38 4.99 7.31
C GLN A 85 -4.90 5.12 7.13
N PHE A 86 -5.51 4.06 6.63
CA PHE A 86 -6.96 3.86 6.68
C PHE A 86 -7.33 3.14 8.00
N SER A 87 -8.43 3.53 8.64
CA SER A 87 -9.01 2.77 9.77
C SER A 87 -10.07 1.79 9.28
N ASN A 88 -10.94 1.33 10.19
CA ASN A 88 -11.88 0.20 10.09
C ASN A 88 -12.84 0.18 8.89
N GLN A 89 -12.81 1.18 8.02
CA GLN A 89 -13.70 1.35 6.88
C GLN A 89 -12.97 1.31 5.52
N GLY A 90 -11.64 1.17 5.50
CA GLY A 90 -10.88 1.10 4.25
C GLY A 90 -10.74 2.45 3.55
N GLY A 91 -10.51 2.44 2.24
CA GLY A 91 -10.33 3.65 1.44
C GLY A 91 -9.49 3.46 0.17
N ASN A 92 -9.47 4.47 -0.69
CA ASN A 92 -8.65 4.45 -1.91
C ASN A 92 -7.41 5.33 -1.75
N LEU A 93 -6.24 4.83 -2.14
CA LEU A 93 -5.02 5.61 -2.29
C LEU A 93 -4.61 5.61 -3.75
N VAL A 94 -4.40 6.80 -4.31
CA VAL A 94 -3.71 6.97 -5.60
C VAL A 94 -2.41 7.73 -5.37
N ASN A 95 -1.27 7.10 -5.62
CA ASN A 95 0.06 7.67 -5.40
C ASN A 95 0.81 7.91 -6.70
N PHE A 96 1.02 9.17 -7.07
CA PHE A 96 1.94 9.55 -8.14
C PHE A 96 3.29 10.06 -7.61
N GLY A 97 3.40 10.36 -6.31
CA GLY A 97 4.55 11.03 -5.69
C GLY A 97 5.44 10.08 -4.88
N GLN A 98 5.98 10.58 -3.77
CA GLN A 98 6.78 9.79 -2.85
C GLN A 98 6.07 9.64 -1.50
N LEU A 99 5.79 8.39 -1.12
CA LEU A 99 5.33 8.00 0.21
C LEU A 99 6.47 7.27 0.91
N VAL A 100 7.01 7.85 1.97
CA VAL A 100 8.16 7.30 2.69
C VAL A 100 7.82 7.14 4.17
N SER A 101 8.01 5.92 4.66
CA SER A 101 8.02 5.61 6.08
C SER A 101 9.47 5.39 6.53
N ASP A 102 9.87 6.09 7.60
CA ASP A 102 11.21 6.06 8.20
C ASP A 102 11.09 6.06 9.73
N ALA A 103 10.85 4.88 10.32
CA ALA A 103 10.84 4.73 11.77
C ALA A 103 12.20 4.29 12.29
N THR A 104 12.42 4.55 13.57
CA THR A 104 13.49 3.93 14.37
C THR A 104 12.96 2.84 15.33
N GLY A 105 11.67 2.47 15.25
CA GLY A 105 11.00 1.48 16.13
C GLY A 105 10.27 0.34 15.38
N ASP A 106 9.61 -0.58 16.10
CA ASP A 106 9.14 -1.90 15.59
C ASP A 106 7.91 -1.91 14.63
N ASN A 107 7.50 -0.75 14.10
CA ASN A 107 6.16 -0.63 13.48
C ASN A 107 6.09 0.27 12.23
N THR A 108 6.80 -0.10 11.15
CA THR A 108 7.28 0.88 10.13
C THR A 108 6.69 0.77 8.74
N SER A 109 5.59 0.07 8.55
CA SER A 109 4.96 -0.12 7.24
C SER A 109 3.98 1.00 6.88
N PHE A 110 3.74 1.23 5.58
CA PHE A 110 2.46 1.83 5.17
C PHE A 110 1.37 0.89 5.69
N ARG A 111 0.66 1.34 6.73
CA ARG A 111 -0.39 0.59 7.40
C ARG A 111 -1.69 1.12 6.90
N ALA A 112 -2.36 0.41 6.02
CA ALA A 112 -3.71 0.75 5.65
C ALA A 112 -4.64 -0.33 6.21
N ALA A 113 -5.68 0.09 6.94
CA ALA A 113 -6.75 -0.77 7.44
C ALA A 113 -6.30 -1.93 8.38
N VAL A 114 -5.45 -1.69 9.39
CA VAL A 114 -5.01 -2.79 10.28
C VAL A 114 -6.07 -3.29 11.28
N TYR A 115 -7.24 -2.63 11.37
CA TYR A 115 -8.18 -2.90 12.48
C TYR A 115 -9.68 -2.90 12.14
N GLY A 116 -10.09 -3.08 10.88
CA GLY A 116 -11.51 -3.32 10.59
C GLY A 116 -11.87 -3.59 9.12
N PRO A 117 -13.11 -4.03 8.83
CA PRO A 117 -13.50 -4.82 7.66
C PRO A 117 -13.69 -4.02 6.35
N GLY A 118 -12.95 -2.93 6.19
CA GLY A 118 -13.08 -2.07 5.02
C GLY A 118 -12.08 -2.40 3.93
N GLN A 119 -12.58 -2.65 2.72
CA GLN A 119 -11.76 -2.82 1.52
C GLN A 119 -10.86 -1.60 1.28
N THR A 120 -9.59 -1.87 0.99
CA THR A 120 -8.60 -0.87 0.60
C THR A 120 -8.19 -1.09 -0.86
N VAL A 121 -8.14 0.00 -1.62
CA VAL A 121 -7.57 0.01 -2.98
C VAL A 121 -6.35 0.92 -3.02
N ILE A 122 -5.23 0.43 -3.50
CA ILE A 122 -3.99 1.21 -3.68
C ILE A 122 -3.60 1.19 -5.16
N GLU A 123 -3.55 2.36 -5.77
CA GLU A 123 -2.98 2.59 -7.09
C GLU A 123 -1.65 3.33 -6.96
N ASN A 124 -0.54 2.60 -7.12
CA ASN A 124 0.79 3.16 -7.05
C ASN A 124 1.38 3.40 -8.44
N HIS A 125 1.69 4.66 -8.73
CA HIS A 125 2.44 5.13 -9.89
C HIS A 125 3.78 5.78 -9.50
N GLY A 126 3.96 6.10 -8.22
CA GLY A 126 5.14 6.75 -7.67
C GLY A 126 6.02 5.79 -6.88
N VAL A 127 6.54 6.26 -5.74
CA VAL A 127 7.36 5.47 -4.83
C VAL A 127 6.62 5.27 -3.51
N ILE A 128 6.46 4.02 -3.08
CA ILE A 128 6.09 3.64 -1.72
C ILE A 128 7.31 2.97 -1.10
N ALA A 129 7.92 3.64 -0.13
CA ALA A 129 9.13 3.19 0.51
C ALA A 129 8.96 3.01 2.03
N ASN A 130 9.51 1.90 2.53
CA ASN A 130 9.83 1.72 3.93
C ASN A 130 11.35 1.57 4.05
N THR A 131 11.97 2.52 4.73
CA THR A 131 13.42 2.66 4.82
C THR A 131 14.03 2.05 6.08
N HIS A 132 13.23 1.34 6.90
CA HIS A 132 13.69 0.83 8.18
C HIS A 132 14.75 -0.29 8.06
N TRP A 133 15.88 -0.16 8.75
CA TRP A 133 17.04 -1.03 8.58
C TRP A 133 17.07 -2.29 9.48
N ARG A 134 16.12 -2.49 10.40
CA ARG A 134 16.10 -3.65 11.32
C ARG A 134 14.94 -4.60 11.01
N GLU A 135 15.25 -5.89 10.87
CA GLU A 135 14.27 -6.95 10.63
C GLU A 135 13.62 -7.40 11.95
N ASN A 136 12.64 -6.64 12.45
CA ASN A 136 11.65 -7.13 13.43
C ASN A 136 10.29 -7.35 12.72
N SER A 137 9.35 -8.00 13.42
CA SER A 137 8.23 -8.74 12.81
C SER A 137 7.29 -7.96 11.87
N LEU A 138 7.23 -6.62 11.92
CA LEU A 138 6.33 -5.81 11.09
C LEU A 138 7.05 -4.72 10.26
N SER A 139 8.35 -4.52 10.47
CA SER A 139 9.13 -3.48 9.78
C SER A 139 9.60 -3.87 8.38
N VAL A 140 9.21 -5.06 7.93
CA VAL A 140 9.62 -5.62 6.64
C VAL A 140 8.67 -5.25 5.49
N TYR A 141 7.53 -4.60 5.76
CA TYR A 141 6.52 -4.31 4.76
C TYR A 141 6.57 -2.86 4.27
N ALA A 142 6.54 -2.65 2.96
CA ALA A 142 6.20 -1.36 2.39
C ALA A 142 4.69 -1.13 2.42
N ILE A 143 3.86 -2.18 2.33
CA ILE A 143 2.39 -2.15 2.40
C ILE A 143 1.91 -3.29 3.31
N TYR A 144 1.02 -3.00 4.26
CA TYR A 144 0.44 -3.98 5.19
C TYR A 144 -1.06 -3.70 5.41
N LEU A 145 -1.93 -4.61 4.96
CA LEU A 145 -3.40 -4.47 4.86
C LEU A 145 -4.19 -5.55 5.64
N ASP A 146 -3.89 -5.73 6.92
CA ASP A 146 -4.48 -6.78 7.77
C ASP A 146 -5.91 -6.43 8.27
N ASN A 147 -6.83 -6.12 7.37
CA ASN A 147 -8.25 -5.84 7.66
C ASN A 147 -9.17 -7.07 7.54
N GLY A 148 -8.66 -8.18 7.01
CA GLY A 148 -9.46 -9.36 6.66
C GLY A 148 -10.53 -9.08 5.58
N SER A 149 -10.33 -8.06 4.75
CA SER A 149 -11.19 -7.71 3.61
C SER A 149 -10.49 -7.99 2.30
N ASP A 150 -11.24 -8.06 1.21
CA ASP A 150 -10.70 -8.22 -0.15
C ASP A 150 -10.07 -6.89 -0.60
N ASN A 151 -8.74 -6.81 -0.59
CA ASN A 151 -8.00 -5.61 -0.96
C ASN A 151 -7.45 -5.67 -2.38
N THR A 152 -7.11 -4.50 -2.91
CA THR A 152 -6.54 -4.38 -4.25
C THR A 152 -5.30 -3.50 -4.23
N VAL A 153 -4.20 -4.00 -4.78
CA VAL A 153 -2.96 -3.24 -4.98
C VAL A 153 -2.58 -3.28 -6.46
N VAL A 154 -2.61 -2.14 -7.12
CA VAL A 154 -2.16 -1.94 -8.50
C VAL A 154 -0.86 -1.16 -8.48
N ASN A 155 0.21 -1.71 -9.04
CA ASN A 155 1.53 -1.12 -9.02
C ASN A 155 2.13 -0.94 -10.42
N SER A 156 2.41 0.31 -10.78
CA SER A 156 3.23 0.69 -11.95
C SER A 156 4.49 1.47 -11.56
N GLY A 157 4.70 1.70 -10.26
CA GLY A 157 5.82 2.44 -9.70
C GLY A 157 6.83 1.55 -8.97
N VAL A 158 7.36 2.06 -7.85
CA VAL A 158 8.34 1.35 -7.01
C VAL A 158 7.75 1.07 -5.63
N ILE A 159 7.88 -0.18 -5.18
CA ILE A 159 7.60 -0.62 -3.81
C ILE A 159 8.90 -1.19 -3.20
N SER A 160 9.41 -0.55 -2.14
CA SER A 160 10.78 -0.79 -1.66
C SER A 160 10.94 -1.98 -0.70
N ARG A 161 9.88 -2.75 -0.39
CA ARG A 161 9.84 -3.84 0.60
C ARG A 161 8.67 -4.80 0.35
N ASP A 162 8.40 -5.71 1.31
CA ASP A 162 7.31 -6.69 1.22
C ASP A 162 5.94 -6.01 1.12
N VAL A 163 5.00 -6.73 0.52
CA VAL A 163 3.57 -6.38 0.47
C VAL A 163 2.80 -7.47 1.17
N PHE A 164 1.90 -7.10 2.08
CA PHE A 164 0.93 -8.00 2.70
C PHE A 164 -0.47 -7.43 2.46
N PRO A 165 -1.26 -8.00 1.54
CA PRO A 165 -2.57 -7.49 1.20
C PRO A 165 -3.67 -7.97 2.17
N GLY A 166 -3.43 -8.98 3.02
CA GLY A 166 -4.34 -9.27 4.12
C GLY A 166 -4.70 -10.75 4.25
N SER A 167 -5.93 -11.01 4.66
CA SER A 167 -6.48 -12.38 4.77
C SER A 167 -7.83 -12.52 4.05
N GLY A 168 -8.13 -11.59 3.15
CA GLY A 168 -9.31 -11.64 2.27
C GLY A 168 -8.91 -12.20 0.91
N ASN A 169 -9.84 -12.23 -0.04
CA ASN A 169 -9.48 -12.61 -1.41
C ASN A 169 -8.84 -11.39 -2.09
N ASP A 170 -7.51 -11.32 -2.01
CA ASP A 170 -6.76 -10.14 -2.35
C ASP A 170 -6.33 -10.14 -3.82
N THR A 171 -6.22 -8.96 -4.42
CA THR A 171 -5.71 -8.80 -5.78
C THR A 171 -4.47 -7.94 -5.81
N PHE A 172 -3.38 -8.47 -6.36
CA PHE A 172 -2.18 -7.71 -6.67
C PHE A 172 -1.92 -7.69 -8.17
N THR A 173 -1.90 -6.49 -8.76
CA THR A 173 -1.61 -6.27 -10.18
C THR A 173 -0.30 -5.48 -10.33
N ASN A 174 0.71 -6.07 -10.94
CA ASN A 174 1.91 -5.37 -11.38
C ASN A 174 1.78 -4.97 -12.85
N LEU A 175 1.81 -3.67 -13.15
CA LEU A 175 1.76 -3.07 -14.48
C LEU A 175 3.15 -2.54 -14.89
N GLY A 176 4.17 -3.41 -14.88
CA GLY A 176 5.56 -3.05 -15.19
C GLY A 176 6.30 -2.31 -14.07
N GLY A 177 5.68 -2.17 -12.90
CA GLY A 177 6.33 -1.65 -11.70
C GLY A 177 7.35 -2.62 -11.08
N THR A 178 7.98 -2.19 -10.00
CA THR A 178 8.94 -3.01 -9.24
C THR A 178 8.47 -3.21 -7.80
N VAL A 179 8.64 -4.44 -7.29
CA VAL A 179 8.52 -4.77 -5.88
C VAL A 179 9.84 -5.40 -5.46
N THR A 180 10.62 -4.68 -4.66
CA THR A 180 11.95 -5.18 -4.26
C THR A 180 11.88 -6.26 -3.18
N GLY A 181 10.77 -6.31 -2.42
CA GLY A 181 10.48 -7.36 -1.47
C GLY A 181 9.64 -8.50 -2.04
N THR A 182 8.97 -9.22 -1.16
CA THR A 182 8.07 -10.33 -1.47
C THR A 182 6.63 -9.93 -1.24
N ILE A 183 5.72 -10.33 -2.14
CA ILE A 183 4.29 -10.28 -1.89
C ILE A 183 3.92 -11.53 -1.12
N LYS A 184 3.37 -11.37 0.08
CA LYS A 184 2.88 -12.45 0.92
C LYS A 184 1.36 -12.36 0.90
N GLY A 185 0.66 -13.30 0.25
CA GLY A 185 -0.79 -13.19 0.03
C GLY A 185 -1.58 -13.18 1.31
N GLY A 186 -1.32 -14.18 2.13
CA GLY A 186 -1.99 -14.32 3.40
C GLY A 186 -3.00 -15.42 3.30
N GLY A 187 -4.26 -15.16 3.61
CA GLY A 187 -5.32 -16.17 3.43
C GLY A 187 -6.43 -15.62 2.55
N GLY A 188 -7.29 -16.51 2.05
CA GLY A 188 -8.22 -16.16 0.97
C GLY A 188 -7.74 -16.73 -0.36
N ASP A 189 -8.59 -16.68 -1.38
CA ASP A 189 -8.25 -17.09 -2.74
C ASP A 189 -7.68 -15.86 -3.49
N ASP A 190 -6.35 -15.74 -3.52
CA ASP A 190 -5.67 -14.52 -4.00
C ASP A 190 -5.40 -14.55 -5.52
N LEU A 191 -5.38 -13.36 -6.13
CA LEU A 191 -5.10 -13.15 -7.56
C LEU A 191 -3.88 -12.25 -7.79
N TYR A 192 -2.88 -12.80 -8.49
CA TYR A 192 -1.63 -12.15 -8.83
C TYR A 192 -1.48 -11.93 -10.33
N GLN A 193 -1.69 -10.71 -10.79
CA GLN A 193 -1.53 -10.34 -12.20
C GLN A 193 -0.18 -9.69 -12.43
N ILE A 194 0.75 -10.41 -13.08
CA ILE A 194 2.15 -10.00 -13.17
C ILE A 194 2.53 -9.63 -14.61
N ASP A 195 2.72 -8.34 -14.87
CA ASP A 195 3.34 -7.80 -16.07
C ASP A 195 4.72 -7.19 -15.72
N GLY A 196 5.79 -7.78 -16.24
CA GLY A 196 7.19 -7.43 -15.95
C GLY A 196 7.94 -8.42 -15.03
N PRO A 197 9.28 -8.37 -15.00
CA PRO A 197 10.11 -9.17 -14.10
C PRO A 197 10.19 -8.56 -12.69
N GLY A 198 10.62 -9.35 -11.70
CA GLY A 198 10.98 -8.83 -10.38
C GLY A 198 9.83 -8.75 -9.39
N VAL A 199 8.84 -9.63 -9.50
CA VAL A 199 7.85 -9.87 -8.45
C VAL A 199 8.04 -11.28 -7.90
N THR A 200 8.22 -11.38 -6.59
CA THR A 200 8.28 -12.66 -5.87
C THR A 200 7.00 -12.81 -5.06
N ILE A 201 6.35 -13.97 -5.17
CA ILE A 201 5.12 -14.30 -4.44
C ILE A 201 5.43 -15.43 -3.46
N PHE A 202 4.88 -15.34 -2.26
CA PHE A 202 5.02 -16.33 -1.21
C PHE A 202 3.66 -16.58 -0.54
N GLU A 203 3.26 -17.85 -0.49
CA GLU A 203 2.07 -18.32 0.22
C GLU A 203 2.43 -19.37 1.28
N TYR A 204 1.69 -19.42 2.39
CA TYR A 204 1.72 -20.60 3.26
C TYR A 204 0.64 -21.62 2.84
N GLY A 205 0.87 -22.88 3.19
CA GLY A 205 -0.08 -23.95 2.86
C GLY A 205 -1.39 -23.86 3.64
N ASN A 206 -2.47 -24.30 2.99
CA ASN A 206 -3.84 -24.31 3.52
C ASN A 206 -4.44 -22.92 3.80
N GLN A 207 -4.06 -21.91 3.01
CA GLN A 207 -4.56 -20.55 3.18
C GLN A 207 -5.57 -20.12 2.10
N GLY A 208 -5.74 -20.87 1.03
CA GLY A 208 -6.68 -20.57 -0.04
C GLY A 208 -6.35 -21.37 -1.30
N THR A 209 -6.92 -20.94 -2.42
CA THR A 209 -6.60 -21.40 -3.77
C THR A 209 -6.13 -20.21 -4.61
N ASP A 210 -4.82 -20.08 -4.76
CA ASP A 210 -4.22 -18.85 -5.29
C ASP A 210 -3.90 -18.96 -6.78
N THR A 211 -4.00 -17.83 -7.48
CA THR A 211 -3.85 -17.78 -8.93
C THR A 211 -2.85 -16.73 -9.36
N VAL A 212 -1.86 -17.13 -10.15
CA VAL A 212 -1.00 -16.21 -10.90
C VAL A 212 -1.49 -16.10 -12.34
N GLU A 213 -1.68 -14.88 -12.82
CA GLU A 213 -1.89 -14.57 -14.23
C GLU A 213 -0.71 -13.78 -14.78
N THR A 214 -0.09 -14.23 -15.87
CA THR A 214 1.04 -13.49 -16.45
C THR A 214 1.25 -13.72 -17.93
N GLY A 215 1.76 -12.70 -18.61
CA GLY A 215 2.16 -12.75 -20.01
C GLY A 215 3.50 -13.44 -20.27
N GLN A 216 4.22 -13.83 -19.22
CA GLN A 216 5.61 -14.27 -19.28
C GLN A 216 5.78 -15.72 -18.82
N SER A 217 6.95 -16.33 -19.09
CA SER A 217 7.27 -17.63 -18.49
C SER A 217 7.35 -17.50 -16.97
N TYR A 218 6.72 -18.42 -16.26
CA TYR A 218 6.57 -18.33 -14.81
C TYR A 218 6.73 -19.69 -14.15
N THR A 219 7.34 -19.70 -12.98
CA THR A 219 7.43 -20.87 -12.12
C THR A 219 6.63 -20.57 -10.87
N LEU A 220 5.60 -21.37 -10.60
CA LEU A 220 4.78 -21.19 -9.41
C LEU A 220 5.63 -21.38 -8.14
N GLY A 221 5.41 -20.49 -7.17
CA GLY A 221 5.90 -20.67 -5.81
C GLY A 221 5.22 -21.87 -5.14
N ALA A 222 5.74 -22.27 -3.99
CA ALA A 222 5.04 -23.24 -3.15
C ALA A 222 3.69 -22.66 -2.70
N ASN A 223 2.68 -23.52 -2.60
CA ASN A 223 1.32 -23.17 -2.15
C ASN A 223 0.60 -22.13 -3.03
N VAL A 224 1.01 -22.00 -4.29
CA VAL A 224 0.20 -21.32 -5.31
C VAL A 224 -0.31 -22.39 -6.27
N GLU A 225 -1.63 -22.50 -6.41
CA GLU A 225 -2.27 -23.65 -7.07
C GLU A 225 -2.40 -23.46 -8.58
N ASN A 226 -2.67 -22.23 -9.04
CA ASN A 226 -3.06 -21.96 -10.41
C ASN A 226 -2.09 -20.99 -11.11
N LEU A 227 -1.80 -21.27 -12.39
CA LEU A 227 -1.10 -20.37 -13.30
C LEU A 227 -1.87 -20.26 -14.61
N THR A 228 -2.29 -19.03 -14.93
CA THR A 228 -2.88 -18.67 -16.21
C THR A 228 -1.86 -17.85 -17.02
N LEU A 229 -1.45 -18.38 -18.17
CA LEU A 229 -0.59 -17.64 -19.09
C LEU A 229 -1.44 -16.82 -20.06
N THR A 230 -1.42 -15.50 -19.91
CA THR A 230 -2.23 -14.57 -20.69
C THR A 230 -1.50 -14.04 -21.94
N GLY A 231 -0.20 -14.28 -22.03
CA GLY A 231 0.63 -13.91 -23.17
C GLY A 231 0.37 -14.86 -24.34
N ALA A 232 0.17 -14.31 -25.54
CA ALA A 232 0.29 -15.12 -26.74
C ALA A 232 1.73 -15.65 -26.78
N ALA A 233 1.93 -16.97 -26.79
CA ALA A 233 3.21 -17.51 -27.26
C ALA A 233 3.49 -16.81 -28.60
N ASP A 234 4.57 -16.01 -28.65
CA ASP A 234 4.89 -15.08 -29.72
C ASP A 234 4.33 -15.55 -31.06
N ALA A 235 3.48 -14.73 -31.70
CA ALA A 235 3.05 -14.93 -33.09
C ALA A 235 4.23 -14.90 -34.11
N ARG A 236 5.47 -15.00 -33.62
CA ARG A 236 6.75 -14.97 -34.34
C ARG A 236 7.76 -16.05 -33.89
N GLY A 237 7.38 -17.00 -33.04
CA GLY A 237 8.13 -18.25 -32.89
C GLY A 237 9.48 -18.17 -32.17
N THR A 238 9.62 -17.32 -31.15
CA THR A 238 10.75 -17.39 -30.21
C THR A 238 10.28 -17.82 -28.83
N THR A 239 10.81 -18.95 -28.34
CA THR A 239 10.61 -19.58 -27.02
C THR A 239 9.16 -19.69 -26.50
N PRO A 240 8.58 -20.91 -26.45
CA PRO A 240 7.28 -21.13 -25.81
C PRO A 240 7.27 -20.64 -24.36
N LEU A 241 6.17 -20.02 -23.93
CA LEU A 241 5.95 -19.76 -22.51
C LEU A 241 6.02 -21.09 -21.76
N THR A 242 6.94 -21.19 -20.79
CA THR A 242 7.15 -22.42 -20.04
C THR A 242 6.37 -22.37 -18.74
N VAL A 243 5.55 -23.40 -18.50
CA VAL A 243 4.88 -23.65 -17.21
C VAL A 243 5.76 -24.63 -16.43
N ALA A 244 6.40 -24.15 -15.36
CA ALA A 244 6.99 -25.04 -14.37
C ALA A 244 6.09 -25.08 -13.14
N ARG A 245 5.51 -26.25 -12.86
CA ARG A 245 4.72 -26.48 -11.63
C ARG A 245 5.68 -26.58 -10.44
N ALA A 246 5.24 -26.09 -9.28
CA ALA A 246 5.97 -26.25 -8.02
C ALA A 246 6.22 -27.74 -7.74
N ARG A 247 7.39 -28.07 -7.18
CA ARG A 247 7.63 -29.40 -6.62
C ARG A 247 6.83 -29.50 -5.33
N THR A 248 5.88 -30.43 -5.29
CA THR A 248 5.16 -30.87 -4.09
C THR A 248 6.12 -31.37 -3.02
#